data_AF-A0A6J2XS28-F1
#
_entry.id   AF-A0A6J2XS28-F1
#
_cell.length_a   1.000
_cell.length_b   1.000
_cell.length_c   1.000
_cell.angle_alpha   90.00
_cell.angle_beta   90.00
_cell.angle_gamma   90.00
#
_symmetry.space_group_name_H-M   'P 1'
#
loop_
_entity.id
_entity.type
_entity.pdbx_description
1 polymer ?
#
loop_
_entity_poly.entity_id
_entity_poly.type
_entity_poly.pdbx_seq_one_letter_code
_entity_poly.pdbx_strand_id
1 'polypeptide(L)'
;MIKFSKMFGPYHCWSCKEKDIITQDRLDALEEIVNSLRRNVRVLGHGWVFRGEGVANQGVVNEIVTAIESGCPRAVRSLLDAGWRLEAAQALYIFLTRLEQPLIPTSIQSLVLDNNNRNVPPEVVASDVLGLIREELSLRHRTLIALILNLLDCSIKLSPADELRGHTLPVSMLPQFFNIENHHFMEEWRRILIIFVELIRQASTALTVSRSHSENLR
;
A
#
# COMPACT_ATOMS: atom_id res chain seq x y z
N MET A 1 -35.83 37.27 -26.77
CA MET A 1 -34.85 36.20 -27.05
C MET A 1 -33.98 36.02 -25.81
N ILE A 2 -34.33 35.08 -24.94
CA ILE A 2 -33.57 34.76 -23.71
C ILE A 2 -33.47 33.23 -23.66
N LYS A 3 -32.25 32.71 -23.83
CA LYS A 3 -31.93 31.28 -23.69
C LYS A 3 -31.74 30.99 -22.21
N PHE A 4 -32.60 30.14 -21.63
CA PHE A 4 -32.31 29.47 -20.37
C PHE A 4 -31.42 28.25 -20.66
N SER A 5 -30.14 28.36 -20.33
CA SER A 5 -29.22 27.22 -20.28
C SER A 5 -29.53 26.35 -19.07
N LYS A 6 -29.64 25.04 -19.32
CA LYS A 6 -29.77 23.98 -18.31
C LYS A 6 -28.55 24.01 -17.38
N MET A 7 -28.76 24.40 -16.12
CA MET A 7 -27.90 24.08 -14.98
C MET A 7 -28.58 22.96 -14.20
N PHE A 8 -28.16 21.71 -14.41
CA PHE A 8 -28.33 20.65 -13.41
C PHE A 8 -27.12 19.72 -13.56
N GLY A 9 -26.29 19.70 -12.51
CA GLY A 9 -25.00 19.00 -12.46
C GLY A 9 -25.13 17.48 -12.44
N PRO A 10 -24.00 16.75 -12.44
CA PRO A 10 -24.02 15.30 -12.39
C PRO A 10 -24.55 14.86 -11.03
N TYR A 11 -25.66 14.12 -11.05
CA TYR A 11 -26.17 13.40 -9.89
C TYR A 11 -25.07 12.45 -9.39
N HIS A 12 -24.52 12.73 -8.21
CA HIS A 12 -23.78 11.74 -7.44
C HIS A 12 -24.74 10.60 -7.11
N CYS A 13 -24.56 9.46 -7.77
CA CYS A 13 -25.25 8.23 -7.42
C CYS A 13 -24.72 7.76 -6.07
N TRP A 14 -25.45 8.03 -4.99
CA TRP A 14 -25.14 7.60 -3.61
C TRP A 14 -25.09 6.07 -3.43
N SER A 15 -25.37 5.30 -4.49
CA SER A 15 -25.48 3.83 -4.48
C SER A 15 -24.55 3.14 -5.50
N CYS A 16 -23.70 3.89 -6.20
CA CYS A 16 -22.56 3.27 -6.87
C CYS A 16 -21.57 2.89 -5.77
N LYS A 17 -21.64 1.65 -5.26
CA LYS A 17 -20.54 1.10 -4.45
C LYS A 17 -19.26 1.37 -5.23
N GLU A 18 -18.39 2.22 -4.70
CA GLU A 18 -17.11 2.50 -5.33
C GLU A 18 -16.46 1.16 -5.67
N LYS A 19 -16.05 1.04 -6.93
CA LYS A 19 -15.40 -0.18 -7.40
C LYS A 19 -14.11 -0.28 -6.59
N ASP A 20 -14.05 -1.34 -5.80
CA ASP A 20 -12.90 -1.67 -4.97
C ASP A 20 -11.60 -1.58 -5.77
N ILE A 21 -10.53 -1.10 -5.13
CA ILE A 21 -9.27 -0.78 -5.81
C ILE A 21 -8.56 -2.04 -6.33
N ILE A 22 -8.98 -3.20 -5.82
CA ILE A 22 -8.43 -4.50 -6.14
C ILE A 22 -9.51 -5.59 -6.20
N THR A 23 -9.35 -6.55 -7.11
CA THR A 23 -10.19 -7.76 -7.16
C THR A 23 -9.67 -8.82 -6.18
N GLN A 24 -10.46 -9.85 -5.88
CA GLN A 24 -10.01 -10.90 -4.94
C GLN A 24 -8.80 -11.66 -5.51
N ASP A 25 -8.86 -12.06 -6.79
CA ASP A 25 -7.78 -12.84 -7.41
C ASP A 25 -6.44 -12.09 -7.46
N ARG A 26 -6.48 -10.77 -7.66
CA ARG A 26 -5.29 -9.91 -7.60
C ARG A 26 -4.75 -9.80 -6.18
N LEU A 27 -5.65 -9.69 -5.18
CA LEU A 27 -5.27 -9.64 -3.77
C LEU A 27 -4.60 -10.94 -3.33
N ASP A 28 -5.13 -12.10 -3.74
CA ASP A 28 -4.55 -13.41 -3.44
C ASP A 28 -3.15 -13.54 -4.06
N ALA A 29 -2.96 -13.04 -5.29
CA ALA A 29 -1.66 -13.03 -5.95
C ALA A 29 -0.64 -12.13 -5.23
N LEU A 30 -1.08 -10.97 -4.74
CA LEU A 30 -0.23 -10.08 -3.93
C LEU A 30 0.11 -10.70 -2.57
N GLU A 31 -0.82 -11.44 -1.96
CA GLU A 31 -0.57 -12.13 -0.70
C GLU A 31 0.57 -13.15 -0.83
N GLU A 32 0.65 -13.89 -1.95
CA GLU A 32 1.79 -14.78 -2.24
C GLU A 32 3.12 -14.02 -2.24
N ILE A 33 3.18 -12.89 -2.95
CA ILE A 33 4.38 -12.06 -3.05
C ILE A 33 4.76 -11.52 -1.68
N VAL A 34 3.82 -10.86 -0.99
CA VAL A 34 4.07 -10.23 0.31
C VAL A 34 4.53 -11.26 1.33
N ASN A 35 3.88 -12.43 1.39
CA ASN A 35 4.28 -13.50 2.31
C ASN A 35 5.67 -14.06 1.97
N SER A 36 5.99 -14.23 0.69
CA SER A 36 7.32 -14.67 0.26
C SER A 36 8.40 -13.63 0.62
N LEU A 37 8.16 -12.35 0.33
CA LEU A 37 9.08 -11.27 0.67
C LEU A 37 9.31 -11.19 2.18
N ARG A 38 8.24 -11.20 3.00
CA ARG A 38 8.33 -11.17 4.48
C ARG A 38 9.21 -12.29 5.03
N ARG A 39 9.07 -13.52 4.52
CA ARG A 39 9.90 -14.66 4.94
C ARG A 39 11.37 -14.52 4.55
N ASN A 40 11.67 -13.73 3.52
CA ASN A 40 12.99 -13.64 2.91
C ASN A 40 13.66 -12.27 3.05
N VAL A 41 13.07 -11.28 3.75
CA VAL A 41 13.63 -9.92 3.87
C VAL A 41 15.10 -9.92 4.34
N ARG A 42 15.46 -10.82 5.26
CA ARG A 42 16.84 -10.96 5.76
C ARG A 42 17.83 -11.41 4.69
N VAL A 43 17.38 -12.27 3.77
CA VAL A 43 18.21 -12.83 2.69
C VAL A 43 18.27 -11.87 1.50
N LEU A 44 17.13 -11.28 1.15
CA LEU A 44 17.01 -10.30 0.08
C LEU A 44 17.78 -9.01 0.40
N GLY A 45 17.79 -8.63 1.67
CA GLY A 45 18.22 -7.31 2.14
C GLY A 45 17.05 -6.33 2.11
N HIS A 46 16.75 -5.76 3.27
CA HIS A 46 15.62 -4.82 3.48
C HIS A 46 15.52 -3.67 2.46
N GLY A 47 16.65 -3.12 2.00
CA GLY A 47 16.70 -2.02 1.05
C GLY A 47 16.25 -2.37 -0.37
N TRP A 48 16.02 -3.65 -0.68
CA TRP A 48 15.51 -4.12 -1.96
C TRP A 48 13.99 -4.30 -1.98
N VAL A 49 13.35 -4.29 -0.82
CA VAL A 49 11.89 -4.33 -0.73
C VAL A 49 11.35 -2.95 -1.13
N PHE A 50 10.44 -2.90 -2.11
CA PHE A 50 9.86 -1.67 -2.68
C PHE A 50 10.84 -0.74 -3.44
N ARG A 51 11.80 -1.29 -4.19
CA ARG A 51 12.56 -0.50 -5.17
C ARG A 51 11.98 -0.61 -6.57
N GLY A 52 11.82 0.52 -7.25
CA GLY A 52 11.42 0.58 -8.66
C GLY A 52 12.55 0.33 -9.66
N GLU A 53 13.81 0.49 -9.23
CA GLU A 53 15.00 0.38 -10.09
C GLU A 53 16.02 -0.57 -9.45
N GLY A 54 16.69 -1.39 -10.28
CA GLY A 54 17.67 -2.37 -9.82
C GLY A 54 18.19 -3.32 -10.89
N VAL A 55 19.00 -4.28 -10.47
CA VAL A 55 19.67 -5.29 -11.32
C VAL A 55 18.74 -6.49 -11.63
N ALA A 56 17.44 -6.37 -11.39
CA ALA A 56 16.50 -7.48 -11.53
C ALA A 56 16.26 -7.82 -13.01
N ASN A 57 15.95 -9.09 -13.27
CA ASN A 57 15.62 -9.55 -14.61
C ASN A 57 14.26 -8.99 -15.07
N GLN A 58 14.28 -7.99 -15.96
CA GLN A 58 13.07 -7.30 -16.41
C GLN A 58 12.06 -8.19 -17.14
N GLY A 59 12.51 -9.29 -17.77
CA GLY A 59 11.59 -10.27 -18.35
C GLY A 59 10.72 -10.91 -17.28
N VAL A 60 11.36 -11.39 -16.22
CA VAL A 60 10.68 -12.02 -15.08
C VAL A 60 9.84 -11.01 -14.29
N VAL A 61 10.32 -9.77 -14.10
CA VAL A 61 9.52 -8.70 -13.47
C VAL A 61 8.20 -8.51 -14.22
N ASN A 62 8.24 -8.40 -15.55
CA ASN A 62 7.04 -8.23 -16.37
C ASN A 62 6.11 -9.44 -16.33
N GLU A 63 6.66 -10.66 -16.26
CA GLU A 63 5.87 -11.88 -16.07
C GLU A 63 5.14 -11.88 -14.73
N ILE A 64 5.83 -11.51 -13.63
CA ILE A 64 5.20 -11.40 -12.31
C ILE A 64 4.13 -10.31 -12.31
N VAL A 65 4.40 -9.12 -12.86
CA VAL A 65 3.39 -8.05 -12.96
C VAL A 65 2.16 -8.51 -13.73
N THR A 66 2.36 -9.20 -14.86
CA THR A 66 1.26 -9.75 -15.67
C THR A 66 0.47 -10.82 -14.89
N ALA A 67 1.15 -11.67 -14.12
CA ALA A 67 0.53 -12.67 -13.27
C ALA A 67 -0.31 -12.03 -12.14
N ILE A 68 0.16 -10.91 -11.56
CA ILE A 68 -0.63 -10.13 -10.60
C ILE A 68 -1.83 -9.51 -11.30
N GLU A 69 -1.64 -8.78 -12.40
CA GLU A 69 -2.70 -8.06 -13.12
C GLU A 69 -3.80 -8.98 -13.66
N SER A 70 -3.45 -10.22 -14.05
CA SER A 70 -4.38 -11.26 -14.45
C SER A 70 -5.06 -11.99 -13.27
N GLY A 71 -4.62 -11.77 -12.03
CA GLY A 71 -5.15 -12.45 -10.86
C GLY A 71 -4.81 -13.94 -10.85
N CYS A 72 -3.56 -14.31 -11.14
CA CYS A 72 -3.13 -15.71 -11.17
C CYS A 72 -2.12 -16.03 -10.05
N PRO A 73 -2.59 -16.32 -8.81
CA PRO A 73 -1.71 -16.64 -7.68
C PRO A 73 -0.79 -17.84 -7.94
N ARG A 74 -1.24 -18.83 -8.73
CA ARG A 74 -0.44 -20.01 -9.08
C ARG A 74 0.79 -19.65 -9.93
N ALA A 75 0.62 -18.76 -10.91
CA ALA A 75 1.74 -18.30 -11.74
C ALA A 75 2.75 -17.51 -10.90
N VAL A 76 2.26 -16.62 -10.03
CA VAL A 76 3.09 -15.91 -9.06
C VAL A 76 3.87 -16.89 -8.17
N ARG A 77 3.20 -17.87 -7.58
CA ARG A 77 3.83 -18.88 -6.71
C ARG A 77 4.92 -19.67 -7.46
N SER A 78 4.66 -20.08 -8.70
CA SER A 78 5.66 -20.79 -9.52
C SER A 78 6.93 -19.96 -9.75
N LEU A 79 6.80 -18.65 -9.96
CA LEU A 79 7.94 -17.75 -10.14
C LEU A 79 8.70 -17.54 -8.82
N LEU A 80 7.98 -17.45 -7.70
CA LEU A 80 8.59 -17.36 -6.36
C LEU A 80 9.35 -18.64 -5.98
N ASP A 81 8.79 -19.81 -6.29
CA ASP A 81 9.41 -21.12 -6.05
C ASP A 81 10.68 -21.31 -6.88
N ALA A 82 10.73 -20.75 -8.09
CA ALA A 82 11.93 -20.68 -8.93
C ALA A 82 13.01 -19.71 -8.39
N GLY A 83 12.69 -18.91 -7.37
CA GLY A 83 13.65 -18.12 -6.62
C GLY A 83 13.67 -16.62 -6.93
N TRP A 84 12.78 -16.13 -7.78
CA TRP A 84 12.72 -14.75 -8.30
C TRP A 84 12.19 -13.72 -7.30
N ARG A 85 12.82 -13.63 -6.13
CA ARG A 85 12.36 -12.79 -5.00
C ARG A 85 12.67 -11.30 -5.23
N LEU A 86 13.79 -10.98 -5.85
CA LEU A 86 14.17 -9.60 -6.17
C LEU A 86 13.22 -9.02 -7.22
N GLU A 87 12.95 -9.81 -8.26
CA GLU A 87 11.98 -9.49 -9.31
C GLU A 87 10.58 -9.34 -8.74
N ALA A 88 10.18 -10.20 -7.79
CA ALA A 88 8.90 -10.08 -7.11
C ALA A 88 8.79 -8.78 -6.27
N ALA A 89 9.88 -8.35 -5.62
CA ALA A 89 9.90 -7.08 -4.89
C ALA A 89 9.72 -5.87 -5.83
N GLN A 90 10.39 -5.89 -6.99
CA GLN A 90 10.23 -4.83 -8.00
C GLN A 90 8.84 -4.89 -8.65
N ALA A 91 8.33 -6.08 -8.97
CA ALA A 91 7.00 -6.27 -9.54
C ALA A 91 5.89 -5.78 -8.60
N LEU A 92 6.03 -6.02 -7.29
CA LEU A 92 5.13 -5.46 -6.28
C LEU A 92 5.12 -3.93 -6.32
N TYR A 93 6.30 -3.30 -6.34
CA TYR A 93 6.40 -1.84 -6.43
C TYR A 93 5.74 -1.31 -7.72
N ILE A 94 6.05 -1.91 -8.87
CA ILE A 94 5.47 -1.52 -10.17
C ILE A 94 3.94 -1.65 -10.12
N PHE A 95 3.41 -2.76 -9.60
CA PHE A 95 1.98 -2.94 -9.46
C PHE A 95 1.34 -1.83 -8.62
N LEU A 96 1.93 -1.48 -7.47
CA LEU A 96 1.43 -0.40 -6.61
C LEU A 96 1.46 0.96 -7.31
N THR A 97 2.48 1.24 -8.13
CA THR A 97 2.54 2.49 -8.93
C THR A 97 1.50 2.56 -10.04
N ARG A 98 0.92 1.43 -10.46
CA ARG A 98 -0.11 1.33 -11.50
C ARG A 98 -1.53 1.33 -10.96
N LEU A 99 -1.71 1.37 -9.64
CA LEU A 99 -3.04 1.53 -9.06
C LEU A 99 -3.66 2.85 -9.54
N GLU A 100 -4.94 2.79 -9.93
CA GLU A 100 -5.67 3.97 -10.42
C GLU A 100 -5.85 5.04 -9.34
N GLN A 101 -5.74 4.65 -8.07
CA GLN A 101 -5.90 5.52 -6.92
C GLN A 101 -4.89 5.15 -5.81
N PRO A 102 -4.51 6.12 -4.96
CA PRO A 102 -3.64 5.86 -3.82
C PRO A 102 -4.25 4.85 -2.85
N LEU A 103 -3.39 4.16 -2.09
CA LEU A 103 -3.82 3.17 -1.11
C LEU A 103 -4.74 3.76 -0.03
N ILE A 104 -4.48 4.99 0.43
CA ILE A 104 -5.38 5.71 1.33
C ILE A 104 -6.28 6.61 0.48
N PRO A 105 -7.60 6.48 0.50
CA PRO A 105 -8.50 7.36 -0.24
C PRO A 105 -8.40 8.82 0.22
N THR A 106 -8.62 9.77 -0.69
CA THR A 106 -8.51 11.21 -0.43
C THR A 106 -9.35 11.69 0.77
N SER A 107 -10.53 11.07 1.00
CA SER A 107 -11.36 11.35 2.19
C SER A 107 -10.60 11.14 3.50
N ILE A 108 -9.87 10.03 3.61
CA ILE A 108 -9.07 9.67 4.78
C ILE A 108 -7.74 10.44 4.80
N GLN A 109 -7.12 10.67 3.63
CA GLN A 109 -5.88 11.44 3.53
C GLN A 109 -6.03 12.86 4.09
N SER A 110 -7.22 13.45 3.99
CA SER A 110 -7.50 14.79 4.51
C SER A 110 -7.10 14.95 5.97
N LEU A 111 -7.25 13.90 6.80
CA LEU A 111 -6.87 13.92 8.22
C LEU A 111 -5.35 14.04 8.41
N VAL A 112 -4.58 13.39 7.55
CA VAL A 112 -3.11 13.45 7.55
C VAL A 112 -2.64 14.82 7.06
N LEU A 113 -3.28 15.34 6.01
CA LEU A 113 -2.89 16.58 5.33
C LEU A 113 -3.43 17.85 5.98
N ASP A 114 -4.39 17.76 6.91
CA ASP A 114 -4.99 18.93 7.55
C ASP A 114 -3.98 19.65 8.46
N ASN A 115 -3.74 20.93 8.14
CA ASN A 115 -2.86 21.83 8.89
C ASN A 115 -3.42 22.18 10.28
N ASN A 116 -4.72 22.02 10.50
CA ASN A 116 -5.33 22.24 11.82
C ASN A 116 -4.89 21.15 12.82
N ASN A 117 -4.43 20.00 12.34
CA ASN A 117 -3.96 18.90 13.18
C ASN A 117 -2.50 19.06 13.65
N ARG A 118 -1.88 20.24 13.48
CA ARG A 118 -0.48 20.50 13.92
C ARG A 118 -0.23 20.26 15.41
N ASN A 119 -1.24 20.46 16.25
CA ASN A 119 -1.14 20.27 17.71
C ASN A 119 -1.58 18.87 18.15
N VAL A 120 -2.05 18.03 17.23
CA VAL A 120 -2.47 16.65 17.53
C VAL A 120 -1.25 15.74 17.42
N PRO A 121 -0.99 14.87 18.41
CA PRO A 121 0.12 13.93 18.33
C PRO A 121 0.01 13.02 17.09
N PRO A 122 1.10 12.80 16.33
CA PRO A 122 1.08 11.98 15.12
C PRO A 122 0.51 10.57 15.31
N GLU A 123 0.75 9.96 16.45
CA GLU A 123 0.25 8.64 16.83
C GLU A 123 -1.28 8.59 16.97
N VAL A 124 -1.90 9.70 17.39
CA VAL A 124 -3.36 9.84 17.48
C VAL A 124 -3.94 9.97 16.08
N VAL A 125 -3.36 10.82 15.24
CA VAL A 125 -3.77 10.96 13.83
C VAL A 125 -3.67 9.63 13.09
N ALA A 126 -2.60 8.87 13.31
CA ALA A 126 -2.42 7.54 12.73
C ALA A 126 -3.50 6.55 13.21
N SER A 127 -3.81 6.55 14.51
CA SER A 127 -4.88 5.72 15.08
C SER A 127 -6.24 6.04 14.45
N ASP A 128 -6.56 7.32 14.29
CA ASP A 128 -7.84 7.76 13.70
C ASP A 128 -7.93 7.35 12.22
N VAL A 129 -6.85 7.54 11.44
CA VAL A 129 -6.76 7.05 10.05
C VAL A 129 -6.99 5.54 9.97
N LEU A 130 -6.37 4.74 10.86
CA LEU A 130 -6.58 3.28 10.90
C LEU A 130 -8.02 2.91 11.28
N GLY A 131 -8.66 3.70 12.15
CA GLY A 131 -10.08 3.60 12.47
C GLY A 131 -10.96 3.80 11.23
N LEU A 132 -10.73 4.89 10.49
CA LEU A 132 -11.45 5.18 9.24
C LEU A 132 -11.21 4.08 8.18
N ILE A 133 -9.98 3.62 8.00
CA ILE A 133 -9.66 2.50 7.09
C ILE A 133 -10.48 1.24 7.44
N ARG A 134 -10.63 0.95 8.73
CA ARG A 134 -11.36 -0.24 9.20
C ARG A 134 -12.87 -0.11 8.99
N GLU A 135 -13.41 1.09 9.12
CA GLU A 135 -14.85 1.38 9.14
C GLU A 135 -15.40 1.71 7.75
N GLU A 136 -14.65 2.43 6.93
CA GLU A 136 -15.12 2.96 5.63
C GLU A 136 -14.74 2.07 4.44
N LEU A 137 -13.63 1.33 4.52
CA LEU A 137 -13.11 0.59 3.37
C LEU A 137 -13.59 -0.86 3.33
N SER A 138 -13.63 -1.41 2.10
CA SER A 138 -13.95 -2.82 1.89
C SER A 138 -12.93 -3.74 2.57
N LEU A 139 -13.33 -5.00 2.82
CA LEU A 139 -12.41 -6.02 3.35
C LEU A 139 -11.17 -6.21 2.47
N ARG A 140 -11.30 -6.13 1.14
CA ARG A 140 -10.16 -6.35 0.24
C ARG A 140 -9.20 -5.18 0.27
N HIS A 141 -9.73 -3.96 0.21
CA HIS A 141 -8.93 -2.73 0.28
C HIS A 141 -8.15 -2.66 1.60
N ARG A 142 -8.83 -2.85 2.74
CA ARG A 142 -8.13 -2.85 4.04
C ARG A 142 -7.12 -3.98 4.17
N THR A 143 -7.36 -5.14 3.56
CA THR A 143 -6.40 -6.26 3.54
C THR A 143 -5.17 -5.90 2.71
N LEU A 144 -5.35 -5.28 1.55
CA LEU A 144 -4.24 -4.77 0.74
C LEU A 144 -3.38 -3.78 1.53
N ILE A 145 -4.01 -2.77 2.15
CA ILE A 145 -3.31 -1.79 2.99
C ILE A 145 -2.53 -2.50 4.11
N ALA A 146 -3.18 -3.42 4.82
CA ALA A 146 -2.54 -4.18 5.89
C ALA A 146 -1.35 -5.01 5.40
N LEU A 147 -1.44 -5.68 4.24
CA LEU A 147 -0.34 -6.44 3.65
C LEU A 147 0.88 -5.54 3.38
N ILE A 148 0.66 -4.37 2.78
CA ILE A 148 1.75 -3.44 2.45
C ILE A 148 2.35 -2.81 3.71
N LEU A 149 1.53 -2.32 4.65
CA LEU A 149 2.00 -1.73 5.91
C LEU A 149 2.80 -2.74 6.74
N ASN A 150 2.35 -4.00 6.82
CA ASN A 150 3.08 -5.04 7.54
C ASN A 150 4.42 -5.43 6.86
N LEU A 151 4.50 -5.36 5.53
CA LEU A 151 5.75 -5.57 4.81
C LEU A 151 6.72 -4.40 5.04
N LEU A 152 6.22 -3.16 5.08
CA LEU A 152 7.00 -1.98 5.45
C LEU A 152 7.54 -2.09 6.88
N ASP A 153 6.69 -2.39 7.85
CA ASP A 153 7.09 -2.58 9.26
C ASP A 153 8.16 -3.66 9.39
N CYS A 154 7.99 -4.79 8.69
CA CYS A 154 8.98 -5.86 8.66
C CYS A 154 10.33 -5.41 8.07
N SER A 155 10.30 -4.60 7.01
CA SER A 155 11.51 -4.09 6.34
C SER A 155 12.24 -3.07 7.20
N ILE A 156 11.51 -2.18 7.88
CA ILE A 156 12.07 -1.16 8.78
C ILE A 156 12.70 -1.82 10.01
N LYS A 157 12.01 -2.78 10.66
CA LYS A 157 12.54 -3.48 11.84
C LYS A 157 13.80 -4.31 11.57
N LEU A 158 14.02 -4.70 10.33
CA LEU A 158 15.21 -5.44 9.90
C LEU A 158 16.30 -4.54 9.31
N SER A 159 16.07 -3.21 9.26
CA SER A 159 17.06 -2.24 8.83
C SER A 159 18.13 -2.01 9.90
N PRO A 160 19.44 -2.04 9.56
CA PRO A 160 20.48 -1.61 10.48
C PRO A 160 20.30 -0.12 10.84
N ALA A 161 20.44 0.23 12.12
CA ALA A 161 20.23 1.59 12.63
C ALA A 161 21.16 2.66 11.98
N ASP A 162 22.28 2.24 11.41
CA ASP A 162 23.27 3.12 10.78
C ASP A 162 22.95 3.44 9.31
N GLU A 163 21.98 2.76 8.71
CA GLU A 163 21.56 3.08 7.36
C GLU A 163 20.55 4.24 7.43
N LEU A 164 20.99 5.45 7.06
CA LEU A 164 20.14 6.58 6.64
C LEU A 164 19.00 6.17 5.66
N ARG A 165 19.08 4.96 5.08
CA ARG A 165 18.11 4.31 4.20
C ARG A 165 16.84 3.82 4.91
N GLY A 166 16.89 3.46 6.20
CA GLY A 166 15.69 3.09 6.95
C GLY A 166 14.64 4.22 6.97
N HIS A 167 15.10 5.47 6.95
CA HIS A 167 14.26 6.66 6.84
C HIS A 167 13.81 7.00 5.41
N THR A 168 14.44 6.43 4.37
CA THR A 168 14.07 6.72 2.97
C THR A 168 12.91 5.87 2.47
N LEU A 169 12.71 4.66 3.01
CA LEU A 169 11.68 3.75 2.54
C LEU A 169 10.25 4.29 2.80
N PRO A 170 9.90 4.78 4.01
CA PRO A 170 8.60 5.42 4.18
C PRO A 170 8.44 6.65 3.28
N VAL A 171 9.49 7.46 3.09
CA VAL A 171 9.46 8.62 2.20
C VAL A 171 9.15 8.21 0.75
N SER A 172 9.81 7.17 0.23
CA SER A 172 9.61 6.72 -1.16
C SER A 172 8.23 6.12 -1.41
N MET A 173 7.50 5.72 -0.36
CA MET A 173 6.16 5.14 -0.44
C MET A 173 5.03 6.15 -0.21
N LEU A 174 5.35 7.40 0.16
CA LEU A 174 4.34 8.45 0.37
C LEU A 174 3.45 8.69 -0.86
N PRO A 175 3.97 8.72 -2.11
CA PRO A 175 3.12 8.90 -3.28
C PRO A 175 2.08 7.79 -3.45
N GLN A 176 2.47 6.52 -3.21
CA GLN A 176 1.57 5.38 -3.36
C GLN A 176 0.49 5.33 -2.28
N PHE A 177 0.79 5.86 -1.08
CA PHE A 177 -0.18 5.90 0.02
C PHE A 177 -1.08 7.13 -0.02
N PHE A 178 -0.54 8.32 -0.28
CA PHE A 178 -1.23 9.59 -0.07
C PHE A 178 -1.34 10.47 -1.33
N ASN A 179 -0.90 9.98 -2.50
CA ASN A 179 -0.84 10.80 -3.73
C ASN A 179 -0.15 12.17 -3.52
N ILE A 180 0.85 12.21 -2.65
CA ILE A 180 1.60 13.43 -2.35
C ILE A 180 2.75 13.53 -3.35
N GLU A 181 2.66 14.49 -4.28
CA GLU A 181 3.77 14.84 -5.16
C GLU A 181 4.79 15.73 -4.43
N ASN A 182 6.06 15.64 -4.86
CA ASN A 182 7.21 16.34 -4.25
C ASN A 182 7.05 17.87 -4.10
N HIS A 183 6.15 18.51 -4.85
CA HIS A 183 5.92 19.96 -4.80
C HIS A 183 5.02 20.40 -3.63
N HIS A 184 4.15 19.53 -3.11
CA HIS A 184 3.34 19.77 -1.92
C HIS A 184 4.10 19.46 -0.60
N PHE A 185 5.33 18.94 -0.73
CA PHE A 185 6.14 18.39 0.35
C PHE A 185 6.81 19.47 1.22
N MET A 186 6.98 20.70 0.75
CA MET A 186 8.02 21.60 1.30
C MET A 186 7.83 22.04 2.76
N GLU A 187 6.61 22.20 3.27
CA GLU A 187 6.41 22.76 4.63
C GLU A 187 6.02 21.71 5.70
N GLU A 188 5.29 20.65 5.32
CA GLU A 188 4.68 19.71 6.30
C GLU A 188 5.20 18.27 6.21
N TRP A 189 6.13 17.98 5.29
CA TRP A 189 6.54 16.61 5.02
C TRP A 189 7.04 15.84 6.23
N ARG A 190 7.70 16.51 7.18
CA ARG A 190 8.19 15.87 8.42
C ARG A 190 7.02 15.34 9.25
N ARG A 191 5.96 16.14 9.41
CA ARG A 191 4.77 15.74 10.17
C ARG A 191 4.07 14.57 9.47
N ILE A 192 3.84 14.69 8.17
CA ILE A 192 3.21 13.65 7.35
C ILE A 192 4.01 12.34 7.42
N LEU A 193 5.34 12.42 7.32
CA LEU A 193 6.23 11.28 7.42
C LEU A 193 6.15 10.62 8.79
N ILE A 194 6.13 11.40 9.88
CA ILE A 194 5.99 10.86 11.24
C ILE A 194 4.63 10.16 11.40
N ILE A 195 3.54 10.76 10.93
CA ILE A 195 2.21 10.12 10.92
C ILE A 195 2.27 8.81 10.13
N PHE A 196 2.92 8.79 8.96
CA PHE A 196 3.03 7.58 8.16
C PHE A 196 3.85 6.48 8.84
N VAL A 197 4.94 6.84 9.53
CA VAL A 197 5.72 5.88 10.34
C VAL A 197 4.86 5.32 11.47
N GLU A 198 4.06 6.15 12.13
CA GLU A 198 3.12 5.69 13.16
C GLU A 198 2.03 4.78 12.59
N LEU A 199 1.51 5.07 11.39
CA LEU A 199 0.59 4.18 10.67
C LEU A 199 1.21 2.80 10.44
N ILE A 200 2.45 2.76 9.94
CA ILE A 200 3.18 1.51 9.70
C ILE A 200 3.32 0.72 11.01
N ARG A 201 3.72 1.39 12.11
CA ARG A 201 3.94 0.77 13.42
C ARG A 201 2.65 0.19 14.01
N GLN A 202 1.54 0.89 13.89
CA GLN A 202 0.26 0.54 14.51
C GLN A 202 -0.59 -0.43 13.67
N ALA A 203 -0.37 -0.51 12.35
CA ALA A 203 -1.18 -1.29 11.41
C ALA A 203 -1.37 -2.76 11.81
N SER A 204 -0.30 -3.41 12.29
CA SER A 204 -0.34 -4.83 12.69
C SER A 204 -1.37 -5.12 13.80
N THR A 205 -1.64 -4.14 14.66
CA THR A 205 -2.59 -4.25 15.77
C THR A 205 -3.98 -3.77 15.34
N ALA A 206 -4.06 -2.71 14.53
CA ALA A 206 -5.33 -2.07 14.17
C ALA A 206 -6.09 -2.76 13.03
N LEU A 207 -5.37 -3.39 12.09
CA LEU A 207 -5.94 -3.96 10.87
C LEU A 207 -5.85 -5.49 10.85
N THR A 208 -5.94 -6.16 12.00
CA THR A 208 -5.81 -7.62 12.11
C THR A 208 -6.62 -8.32 11.02
N VAL A 209 -5.91 -8.94 10.07
CA VAL A 209 -6.50 -9.77 9.04
C VAL A 209 -6.88 -11.08 9.72
N SER A 210 -8.14 -11.20 10.15
CA SER A 210 -8.67 -12.46 10.68
C SER A 210 -8.59 -13.51 9.57
N ARG A 211 -7.60 -14.41 9.64
CA ARG A 211 -7.61 -15.64 8.83
C ARG A 211 -8.80 -16.48 9.28
N SER A 212 -9.89 -16.46 8.51
CA SER A 212 -10.87 -17.54 8.59
C SER A 212 -10.16 -18.85 8.26
N HIS A 213 -10.19 -19.78 9.22
CA HIS A 213 -9.66 -21.14 9.16
C HIS A 213 -9.88 -21.81 7.80
N SER A 214 -8.77 -22.15 7.14
CA SER A 214 -8.67 -23.30 6.23
C SER A 214 -7.39 -24.09 6.51
N GLU A 215 -7.06 -24.25 7.78
CA GLU A 215 -6.17 -25.31 8.28
C GLU A 215 -7.00 -26.26 9.14
N ASN A 216 -7.89 -27.00 8.48
CA ASN A 216 -8.41 -28.27 8.95
C ASN A 216 -8.87 -29.02 7.71
N LEU A 217 -7.99 -29.92 7.27
CA LEU A 217 -8.20 -31.11 6.43
C LEU A 217 -6.99 -31.31 5.51
N ARG A 218 -5.92 -31.88 6.07
CA ARG A 218 -5.20 -33.04 5.54
C ARG A 218 -4.28 -33.62 6.61
#